data_AF-A0A961TTA4-F1
#
_entry.id   AF-A0A961TTA4-F1
#
_cell.length_a   1.000
_cell.length_b   1.000
_cell.length_c   1.000
_cell.angle_alpha   90.00
_cell.angle_beta   90.00
_cell.angle_gamma   90.00
#
_symmetry.space_group_name_H-M   'P 1'
#
loop_
_entity.id
_entity.type
_entity.pdbx_description
1 polymer ?
#
loop_
_entity_poly.entity_id
_entity_poly.type
_entity_poly.pdbx_seq_one_letter_code
_entity_poly.pdbx_strand_id
1 'polypeptide(L)' 'MIEIVIYPMKNTPDGGATLCEPPEDPDSYDVVVHSDDGTSLAETEDLPTYDEAIAAVDRFLLQFPRAEVNYGDF' A
#
# COMPACT_ATOMS: atom_id res chain seq x y z
N MET A 1 -7.82 -6.22 -14.07
CA MET A 1 -7.64 -6.90 -12.78
C MET A 1 -8.06 -5.99 -11.66
N ILE A 2 -8.32 -6.50 -10.45
CA ILE A 2 -8.19 -5.67 -9.24
C ILE A 2 -6.81 -5.99 -8.65
N GLU A 3 -6.07 -4.97 -8.24
CA GLU A 3 -4.75 -5.12 -7.62
C GLU A 3 -4.76 -4.45 -6.25
N ILE A 4 -4.14 -5.06 -5.25
CA ILE A 4 -3.88 -4.48 -3.94
C ILE A 4 -2.37 -4.25 -3.86
N VAL A 5 -1.96 -3.00 -3.65
CA VAL A 5 -0.55 -2.61 -3.66
C VAL A 5 -0.17 -2.07 -2.29
N ILE A 6 0.96 -2.53 -1.74
CA ILE A 6 1.59 -1.93 -0.57
C ILE A 6 2.65 -0.94 -1.06
N TYR A 7 2.50 0.32 -0.70
CA TYR A 7 3.45 1.39 -0.98
C TYR A 7 4.25 1.70 0.29
N PRO A 8 5.57 1.44 0.32
CA PRO A 8 6.43 1.92 1.40
C PRO A 8 6.60 3.44 1.27
N MET A 9 6.37 4.18 2.35
CA MET A 9 6.31 5.64 2.36
C MET A 9 7.39 6.25 3.27
N LYS A 10 7.93 7.38 2.84
CA LYS A 10 8.89 8.20 3.56
C LYS A 10 8.30 9.58 3.79
N ASN A 11 8.37 10.07 5.03
CA ASN A 11 7.91 11.40 5.36
C ASN A 11 8.92 12.45 4.86
N THR A 12 8.39 13.45 4.18
CA THR A 12 9.16 14.62 3.71
C THR A 12 9.18 15.70 4.78
N PRO A 13 10.24 16.54 4.86
CA PRO A 13 10.33 17.63 5.82
C PRO A 13 9.20 18.67 5.69
N ASP A 14 8.61 18.77 4.50
CA ASP A 14 7.49 19.67 4.19
C ASP A 14 6.12 19.13 4.67
N GLY A 15 6.10 17.96 5.32
CA GLY A 15 4.90 17.36 5.91
C GLY A 15 4.05 16.53 4.93
N GLY A 16 4.57 16.23 3.74
CA GLY A 16 4.00 15.23 2.83
C GLY A 16 4.72 13.88 2.93
N ALA A 17 4.31 12.90 2.12
CA ALA A 17 4.99 11.60 2.01
C ALA A 17 5.33 11.28 0.54
N THR A 18 6.40 10.53 0.34
CA THR A 18 6.84 10.02 -0.97
C THR A 18 7.14 8.53 -0.88
N LEU A 19 7.17 7.83 -2.02
CA LEU A 19 7.62 6.44 -2.06
C LEU A 19 9.04 6.31 -1.49
N CYS A 20 9.25 5.36 -0.60
CA CYS A 20 10.54 4.99 -0.07
C CYS A 20 11.22 4.00 -1.02
N GLU A 21 12.38 4.36 -1.55
CA GLU A 21 13.18 3.49 -2.40
C GLU A 21 14.21 2.70 -1.56
N PRO A 22 14.49 1.42 -1.89
CA PRO A 22 15.58 0.69 -1.27
C PRO A 22 16.93 1.41 -1.44
N PRO A 23 17.84 1.35 -0.44
CA PRO A 23 17.83 0.47 0.74
C PRO A 23 17.27 1.14 2.01
N GLU A 24 16.55 2.25 1.89
CA GLU A 24 16.05 2.96 3.07
C GLU A 24 14.86 2.25 3.72
N ASP A 25 14.78 2.32 5.05
CA ASP A 25 13.58 1.90 5.77
C ASP A 25 12.48 2.97 5.60
N PRO A 26 11.23 2.55 5.29
CA PRO A 26 10.08 3.43 5.24
C PRO A 26 9.63 3.87 6.63
N ASP A 27 9.00 5.04 6.70
CA ASP A 27 8.39 5.58 7.91
C ASP A 27 6.96 5.04 8.13
N SER A 28 6.26 4.73 7.04
CA SER A 28 4.90 4.18 7.03
C SER A 28 4.63 3.36 5.76
N TYR A 29 3.47 2.72 5.69
CA TYR A 29 3.01 1.96 4.54
C TYR A 29 1.57 2.35 4.18
N ASP A 30 1.33 2.58 2.90
CA ASP A 30 -0.02 2.77 2.37
C ASP A 30 -0.44 1.51 1.62
N VAL A 31 -1.72 1.13 1.74
CA VAL A 31 -2.28 -0.01 1.02
C VAL A 31 -3.45 0.46 0.19
N VAL A 32 -3.31 0.35 -1.13
CA VAL A 32 -4.30 0.86 -2.09
C VAL A 32 -4.83 -0.28 -2.94
N VAL A 33 -6.14 -0.27 -3.17
CA VAL A 33 -6.83 -1.19 -4.09
C VAL A 33 -7.11 -0.47 -5.39
N HIS A 34 -6.53 -0.93 -6.49
CA HIS A 34 -6.74 -0.38 -7.83
C HIS A 34 -7.66 -1.29 -8.67
N SER A 35 -8.51 -0.68 -9.49
CA SER A 35 -9.19 -1.35 -10.60
C SER A 35 -8.27 -1.52 -11.81
N ASP A 36 -8.76 -2.22 -12.83
CA ASP A 36 -8.03 -2.46 -14.09
C ASP A 36 -7.64 -1.15 -14.79
N ASP A 37 -8.55 -0.18 -14.76
CA ASP A 37 -8.33 1.16 -15.32
C ASP A 37 -7.46 2.08 -14.43
N GLY A 38 -6.84 1.55 -13.37
CA GLY A 38 -5.99 2.31 -12.44
C GLY A 38 -6.75 3.18 -11.43
N THR A 39 -8.07 3.04 -11.34
CA THR A 39 -8.88 3.81 -10.37
C THR A 39 -8.72 3.23 -8.97
N SER A 40 -8.41 4.06 -7.98
CA SER A 40 -8.41 3.67 -6.57
C SER A 40 -9.84 3.38 -6.10
N LEU A 41 -10.08 2.15 -5.65
CA LEU A 41 -11.36 1.66 -5.14
C LEU A 41 -11.46 1.77 -3.62
N ALA A 42 -10.34 1.58 -2.93
CA ALA A 42 -10.21 1.68 -1.48
C ALA A 42 -8.74 1.91 -1.10
N GLU A 43 -8.49 2.51 0.06
CA GLU A 43 -7.14 2.72 0.57
C GLU A 43 -7.09 2.70 2.10
N THR A 44 -5.90 2.48 2.64
CA THR A 44 -5.55 2.68 4.05
C THR A 44 -4.15 3.26 4.09
N GLU A 45 -4.03 4.46 4.65
CA GLU A 45 -2.80 5.25 4.65
C GLU A 45 -2.12 5.23 6.03
N ASP A 46 -0.84 5.60 6.06
CA ASP A 46 -0.03 5.86 7.25
C ASP A 46 0.08 4.67 8.23
N LEU A 47 0.15 3.44 7.72
CA LEU A 47 0.33 2.26 8.56
C LEU A 47 1.78 2.22 9.10
N PRO A 48 2.00 2.21 10.42
CA PRO A 48 3.33 2.32 11.02
C PRO A 48 4.23 1.10 10.81
N THR A 49 3.66 -0.05 10.43
CA THR A 49 4.43 -1.28 10.28
C THR A 49 3.97 -2.10 9.08
N TYR A 50 4.89 -2.91 8.54
CA TYR A 50 4.57 -3.82 7.45
C TYR A 50 3.53 -4.87 7.85
N ASP A 51 3.57 -5.37 9.10
CA ASP A 51 2.53 -6.28 9.62
C ASP A 51 1.13 -5.66 9.59
N GLU A 52 1.00 -4.37 9.89
CA GLU A 52 -0.29 -3.67 9.76
C GLU A 52 -0.73 -3.52 8.30
N ALA A 53 0.22 -3.31 7.37
CA ALA A 53 -0.05 -3.32 5.94
C ALA A 53 -0.55 -4.70 5.46
N ILE A 54 0.07 -5.80 5.92
CA ILE A 54 -0.41 -7.16 5.64
C ILE A 54 -1.82 -7.37 6.20
N ALA A 55 -2.10 -6.91 7.42
CA ALA A 55 -3.45 -6.99 7.99
C ALA A 55 -4.49 -6.14 7.21
N ALA A 56 -4.07 -5.05 6.55
CA ALA A 56 -4.92 -4.30 5.64
C ALA A 56 -5.17 -5.06 4.32
N VAL A 57 -4.13 -5.68 3.75
CA VAL A 57 -4.26 -6.57 2.59
C VAL A 57 -5.25 -7.70 2.86
N ASP A 58 -5.14 -8.40 3.99
CA ASP A 58 -6.08 -9.47 4.36
C ASP A 58 -7.52 -8.98 4.43
N ARG A 59 -7.74 -7.80 4.99
CA ARG A 59 -9.07 -7.16 5.04
C ARG A 59 -9.59 -6.81 3.63
N PHE A 60 -8.72 -6.34 2.74
CA PHE A 60 -9.11 -6.05 1.36
C PHE A 60 -9.35 -7.32 0.54
N LEU A 61 -8.62 -8.40 0.77
CA LEU A 61 -8.86 -9.70 0.12
C LEU A 61 -10.23 -10.30 0.49
N LEU A 62 -10.74 -10.04 1.71
CA LEU A 62 -12.11 -10.44 2.06
C LEU A 62 -13.18 -9.70 1.21
N GLN A 63 -12.89 -8.46 0.81
CA GLN A 63 -13.79 -7.63 0.00
C GLN A 63 -13.58 -7.87 -1.51
N PHE A 64 -12.34 -8.13 -1.92
CA PHE A 64 -11.89 -8.34 -3.28
C PHE A 64 -11.16 -9.70 -3.39
N PRO A 65 -11.87 -10.83 -3.29
CA PRO A 65 -11.27 -12.17 -3.16
C PRO A 65 -10.51 -12.68 -4.38
N ARG A 66 -10.51 -11.91 -5.48
CA ARG A 66 -9.79 -12.21 -6.73
C ARG A 66 -8.76 -11.14 -7.06
N ALA A 67 -8.47 -10.23 -6.13
CA ALA A 67 -7.44 -9.23 -6.34
C ALA A 67 -6.06 -9.90 -6.33
N GLU A 68 -5.18 -9.41 -7.20
CA GLU A 68 -3.76 -9.72 -7.13
C GLU A 68 -3.12 -8.82 -6.08
N VAL A 69 -2.12 -9.33 -5.35
CA VAL A 69 -1.43 -8.55 -4.31
C VAL A 69 0.00 -8.28 -4.75
N ASN A 70 0.37 -7.01 -4.76
CA ASN A 70 1.71 -6.54 -5.01
C ASN A 70 2.31 -6.01 -3.69
N TYR A 71 3.30 -6.73 -3.17
CA TYR A 71 3.95 -6.43 -1.88
C TYR A 71 5.06 -5.39 -1.98
N GLY A 72 5.23 -4.78 -3.16
CA GLY A 72 6.17 -3.68 -3.37
C GLY A 72 7.58 -4.09 -3.77
N ASP A 73 7.68 -5.01 -4.73
CA ASP A 73 8.93 -5.27 -5.46
C ASP A 73 9.20 -4.06 -6.39
N PHE A 74 9.75 -2.97 -5.82
CA PHE A 74 10.05 -1.70 -6.50
C PHE A 74 11.53 -1.32 -6.35
#